data_AF-A0AAV5C7U5-F1
#
_entry.id   AF-A0AAV5C7U5-F1
#
_cell.length_a   1.000
_cell.length_b   1.000
_cell.length_c   1.000
_cell.angle_alpha   90.00
_cell.angle_beta   90.00
_cell.angle_gamma   90.00
#
_symmetry.space_group_name_H-M   'P 1'
#
loop_
_entity.id
_entity.type
_entity.pdbx_description
1 polymer ?
#
loop_
_entity_poly.entity_id
_entity_poly.type
_entity_poly.pdbx_seq_one_letter_code
_entity_poly.pdbx_strand_id
1 'polypeptide(L)' 'MAQLIRNLNASMLETERFIMRMLDSTHILVLPHAEGMIKQRIKVFSNHNTYVKPQ' A
#
# COMPACT_ATOMS: atom_id res chain seq x y z
N MET A 1 4.56 -3.94 5.22
CA MET A 1 3.56 -3.67 4.17
C MET A 1 2.47 -2.69 4.58
N ALA A 2 1.86 -2.81 5.77
CA ALA A 2 0.87 -1.84 6.26
C ALA A 2 1.34 -0.36 6.18
N GLN A 3 2.60 -0.10 6.54
CA GLN A 3 3.21 1.24 6.41
C GLN A 3 3.26 1.77 4.97
N LEU A 4 3.55 0.91 3.98
CA LEU A 4 3.54 1.29 2.56
C LEU A 4 2.13 1.73 2.14
N ILE A 5 1.10 0.98 2.54
CA ILE A 5 -0.29 1.29 2.20
C ILE A 5 -0.78 2.56 2.90
N ARG A 6 -0.36 2.77 4.14
CA ARG A 6 -0.65 4.01 4.88
C ARG A 6 -0.02 5.22 4.20
N ASN A 7 1.24 5.11 3.77
CA ASN A 7 1.93 6.18 3.07
C ASN A 7 1.30 6.45 1.70
N LEU A 8 0.88 5.40 0.99
CA LEU A 8 0.17 5.52 -0.29
C LEU A 8 -1.15 6.29 -0.10
N ASN A 9 -1.96 5.93 0.89
CA ASN A 9 -3.20 6.63 1.21
C ASN A 9 -2.96 8.09 1.62
N ALA A 10 -1.91 8.36 2.41
CA ALA A 10 -1.56 9.72 2.82
C ALA A 10 -1.09 10.61 1.66
N SER A 11 -0.53 10.02 0.61
CA SER A 11 -0.08 10.74 -0.59
C SER A 11 -1.21 11.10 -1.56
N MET A 12 -2.42 10.59 -1.34
CA MET A 12 -3.60 10.86 -2.18
C MET A 12 -4.38 12.08 -1.69
N LEU A 13 -5.14 12.69 -2.62
CA LEU A 13 -6.11 13.72 -2.27
C LEU A 13 -7.17 13.14 -1.33
N GLU A 14 -7.77 13.99 -0.51
CA GLU A 14 -8.72 13.55 0.53
C GLU A 14 -9.91 12.78 -0.06
N THR A 15 -10.40 13.19 -1.22
CA THR A 15 -11.48 12.53 -1.98
C THR A 15 -11.09 11.16 -2.55
N GLU A 16 -9.80 10.87 -2.65
CA GLU A 16 -9.24 9.66 -3.25
C GLU A 16 -8.67 8.70 -2.20
N ARG A 17 -8.69 9.09 -0.92
CA ARG A 17 -8.28 8.22 0.18
C ARG A 17 -9.19 7.00 0.24
N PHE A 18 -8.55 5.85 0.41
CA PHE A 18 -9.22 4.55 0.35
C PHE A 18 -9.17 3.77 1.67
N ILE A 19 -8.38 4.22 2.66
CA ILE A 19 -8.39 3.61 4.00
C ILE A 19 -9.62 4.11 4.75
N MET A 20 -10.52 3.19 5.09
CA MET A 20 -11.68 3.48 5.93
C MET A 20 -11.31 3.46 7.40
N ARG A 21 -10.54 2.45 7.83
CA ARG A 21 -10.16 2.26 9.23
C ARG A 21 -8.93 1.36 9.38
N MET A 22 -8.09 1.66 10.36
CA MET A 22 -7.07 0.74 10.88
C MET A 22 -7.72 -0.16 11.93
N LEU A 23 -7.69 -1.48 11.73
CA LEU A 23 -8.26 -2.45 12.68
C LEU A 23 -7.23 -2.80 13.76
N ASP A 24 -5.98 -3.00 13.36
CA ASP A 24 -4.82 -3.18 14.23
C ASP A 24 -3.53 -2.80 13.47
N SER A 25 -2.36 -3.20 13.96
CA SER A 25 -1.06 -2.91 13.33
C SER A 25 -0.85 -3.61 11.98
N THR A 26 -1.62 -4.65 11.69
CA THR A 26 -1.48 -5.54 10.53
C THR A 26 -2.69 -5.54 9.60
N HIS A 27 -3.88 -5.22 10.10
CA HIS A 27 -5.14 -5.25 9.37
C HIS A 27 -5.66 -3.83 9.10
N ILE A 28 -5.96 -3.57 7.83
CA ILE A 28 -6.49 -2.29 7.34
C ILE A 28 -7.78 -2.57 6.58
N LEU A 29 -8.86 -1.88 6.95
CA LEU A 29 -10.11 -1.88 6.20
C LEU A 29 -10.04 -0.80 5.11
N VAL A 30 -10.19 -1.22 3.86
CA VAL A 30 -10.08 -0.36 2.66
C VAL A 30 -11.33 -0.44 1.80
N LEU A 31 -11.53 0.57 0.95
CA LEU A 31 -12.60 0.59 -0.04
C LEU A 31 -12.37 -0.51 -1.11
N PRO A 32 -13.43 -1.20 -1.58
CA PRO A 32 -13.27 -2.33 -2.52
C PRO A 32 -12.54 -1.98 -3.82
N HIS A 33 -12.78 -0.79 -4.38
CA HIS A 33 -12.15 -0.35 -5.62
C HIS A 33 -10.63 -0.14 -5.50
N ALA A 34 -10.10 0.00 -4.28
CA ALA A 34 -8.68 0.20 -4.05
C ALA A 34 -7.86 -1.11 -4.09
N GLU A 35 -8.52 -2.28 -4.07
CA GLU A 35 -7.85 -3.58 -4.06
C GLU A 35 -6.88 -3.74 -5.23
N GLY A 36 -7.33 -3.45 -6.46
CA GLY A 36 -6.52 -3.61 -7.67
C GLY A 36 -5.28 -2.70 -7.65
N MET A 37 -5.48 -1.44 -7.29
CA MET A 37 -4.42 -0.43 -7.20
C MET A 37 -3.40 -0.78 -6.10
N ILE A 38 -3.86 -1.25 -4.94
CA ILE A 38 -2.98 -1.74 -3.86
C ILE A 38 -2.14 -2.93 -4.33
N LYS A 39 -2.75 -3.94 -4.94
CA LYS A 39 -2.02 -5.14 -5.43
C LYS A 39 -0.97 -4.75 -6.47
N GLN A 40 -1.31 -3.87 -7.41
CA GLN A 40 -0.36 -3.38 -8.40
C GLN A 40 0.82 -2.64 -7.76
N ARG A 41 0.55 -1.74 -6.79
CA ARG A 41 1.60 -0.98 -6.12
C ARG A 41 2.53 -1.86 -5.29
N ILE A 42 1.99 -2.87 -4.61
CA ILE A 42 2.76 -3.87 -3.86
C ILE A 42 3.68 -4.64 -4.81
N LYS A 43 3.16 -5.08 -5.97
CA LYS A 43 3.96 -5.80 -6.97
C LYS A 43 5.14 -4.96 -7.47
N VAL A 44 4.90 -3.68 -7.81
CA VAL A 44 5.98 -2.75 -8.22
C VAL A 44 7.00 -2.55 -7.10
N PHE A 45 6.54 -2.36 -5.87
CA PHE A 45 7.42 -2.20 -4.72
C PHE A 45 8.30 -3.42 -4.50
N SER A 46 7.73 -4.63 -4.61
CA SER A 46 8.48 -5.88 -4.48
C SER A 46 9.54 -6.04 -5.58
N ASN A 47 9.21 -5.68 -6.82
CA ASN A 47 10.13 -5.78 -7.95
C ASN A 47 11.33 -4.84 -7.83
N HIS A 48 11.16 -3.65 -7.23
CA HIS A 48 12.27 -2.72 -6.99
C HIS A 48 13.12 -3.10 -5.77
N ASN A 49 12.62 -3.99 -4.91
CA ASN A 49 13.32 -4.42 -3.70
C ASN A 49 14.13 -5.71 -3.92
N THR A 50 14.80 -5.81 -5.07
CA THR A 50 15.71 -6.91 -5.39
C THR A 50 17.14 -6.49 -5.10
N TYR A 51 17.47 -6.35 -3.81
CA TYR A 51 18.88 -6.19 -3.44
C TYR A 51 19.63 -7.46 -3.80
N VAL A 52 20.60 -7.34 -4.70
CA VAL A 52 21.57 -8.38 -5.01
C VAL A 52 22.91 -7.91 -4.45
N LYS A 53 23.55 -8.73 -3.62
CA LYS A 53 24.87 -8.43 -3.07
C LYS A 53 25.85 -8.22 -4.25
N PRO A 54 26.53 -7.06 -4.34
CA PRO A 54 27.56 -6.86 -5.36
C PRO A 54 28.65 -7.93 -5.19
N GLN A 55 29.12 -8.53 -6.29
CA GLN A 55 30.24 -9.47 -6.30
C GLN A 55 31.56 -8.77 -6.00
#